data_AF-V6JQY6-F1
#
_entry.id   AF-V6JQY6-F1
#
_cell.length_a   1.000
_cell.length_b   1.000
_cell.length_c   1.000
_cell.angle_alpha   90.00
_cell.angle_beta   90.00
_cell.angle_gamma   90.00
#
_symmetry.space_group_name_H-M   'P 1'
#
loop_
_entity.id
_entity.type
_entity.pdbx_description
1 polymer ?
#
loop_
_entity_poly.entity_id
_entity_poly.type
_entity_poly.pdbx_seq_one_letter_code
_entity_poly.pdbx_strand_id
1 'polypeptide(L)'
;MAAGGLLAGDAAARWRGYPLDSGGDEVLDAFTDGLTALLVGAVAAAGEQIAAGWRSEPGAPESGTPASAVDDEGRERVGLLVRRWRRCLEELAEDEVRTWGNPPAADAEEAAAHLAVALLGGPEVGAGAYEALRRTYGTHCAARLREGGEHFLGTCVQRVLHGERERRLRPLDDLSATPDPQVELIAAFSVLRRTATAHLVP
;
A
#
# COMPACT_ATOMS: atom_id res chain seq x y z
N MET A 1 5.85 -11.13 5.67
CA MET A 1 6.73 -10.05 5.15
C MET A 1 8.10 -10.30 5.72
N ALA A 2 9.06 -10.74 4.90
CA ALA A 2 10.46 -10.78 5.32
C ALA A 2 10.92 -9.34 5.59
N ALA A 3 11.76 -9.15 6.59
CA ALA A 3 12.21 -7.85 7.11
C ALA A 3 13.14 -7.10 6.13
N GLY A 4 12.69 -6.85 4.91
CA GLY A 4 13.38 -6.02 3.92
C GLY A 4 12.75 -4.64 3.90
N GLY A 5 13.46 -3.65 4.44
CA GLY A 5 13.09 -2.24 4.24
C GLY A 5 13.10 -1.88 2.74
N LEU A 6 12.44 -0.78 2.39
CA LEU A 6 12.49 -0.18 1.05
C LEU A 6 13.85 0.43 0.70
N LEU A 7 14.85 0.33 1.58
CA LEU A 7 16.26 0.57 1.26
C LEU A 7 16.82 -0.56 0.37
N ALA A 8 16.33 -0.62 -0.86
CA ALA A 8 16.91 -1.40 -1.94
C ALA A 8 17.08 -0.51 -3.17
N GLY A 9 18.02 -0.85 -4.05
CA GLY A 9 18.24 -0.11 -5.29
C GLY A 9 18.59 1.36 -5.07
N ASP A 10 17.84 2.26 -5.71
CA ASP A 10 18.13 3.69 -5.76
C ASP A 10 18.04 4.37 -4.39
N ALA A 11 17.02 4.04 -3.57
CA ALA A 11 16.88 4.60 -2.22
C ALA A 11 18.11 4.32 -1.35
N ALA A 12 18.69 3.13 -1.46
CA ALA A 12 19.92 2.78 -0.75
C ALA A 12 21.16 3.49 -1.31
N ALA A 13 21.19 3.80 -2.62
CA ALA A 13 22.25 4.58 -3.22
C ALA A 13 22.21 6.04 -2.74
N ARG A 14 21.03 6.69 -2.79
CA ARG A 14 20.85 8.07 -2.33
C ARG A 14 21.13 8.23 -0.85
N TRP A 15 20.64 7.31 -0.02
CA TRP A 15 20.90 7.36 1.42
C TRP A 15 22.39 7.21 1.77
N ARG A 16 23.14 6.39 1.02
CA ARG A 16 24.59 6.24 1.24
C ARG A 16 25.39 7.47 0.82
N GLY A 17 24.91 8.22 -0.18
CA GLY A 17 25.52 9.47 -0.61
C GLY A 17 25.12 10.67 0.24
N TYR A 18 23.99 10.59 0.96
CA TYR A 18 23.48 11.68 1.79
C TYR A 18 24.40 12.00 2.99
N PRO A 19 24.65 13.28 3.32
CA PRO A 19 24.18 14.50 2.63
C PRO A 19 25.18 15.06 1.59
N LEU A 20 26.29 14.38 1.33
CA LEU A 20 27.39 14.93 0.52
C LEU A 20 27.14 14.85 -1.00
N ASP A 21 26.60 13.72 -1.45
CA ASP A 21 26.38 13.39 -2.87
C ASP A 21 24.88 13.34 -3.24
N SER A 22 23.97 13.51 -2.28
CA SER A 22 22.52 13.52 -2.50
C SER A 22 21.81 14.43 -1.50
N GLY A 23 20.77 15.13 -1.96
CA GLY A 23 19.90 15.97 -1.13
C GLY A 23 18.81 15.18 -0.38
N GLY A 24 18.11 15.82 0.55
CA GLY A 24 17.01 15.19 1.29
C GLY A 24 15.81 14.91 0.39
N ASP A 25 15.51 15.83 -0.52
CA ASP A 25 14.49 15.66 -1.56
C ASP A 25 14.76 14.47 -2.48
N GLU A 26 16.02 14.23 -2.86
CA GLU A 26 16.39 13.09 -3.70
C GLU A 26 16.21 11.76 -2.97
N VAL A 27 16.48 11.73 -1.67
CA VAL A 27 16.20 10.57 -0.81
C VAL A 27 14.69 10.34 -0.76
N LEU A 28 13.89 11.39 -0.54
CA LEU A 28 12.43 11.31 -0.50
C LEU A 28 11.82 10.86 -1.83
N ASP A 29 12.35 11.33 -2.97
CA ASP A 29 11.98 10.86 -4.31
C ASP A 29 12.20 9.35 -4.43
N ALA A 30 13.40 8.88 -4.08
CA ALA A 30 13.73 7.46 -4.19
C ALA A 30 12.85 6.56 -3.30
N PHE A 31 12.48 7.01 -2.09
CA PHE A 31 11.51 6.31 -1.25
C PHE A 31 10.09 6.37 -1.79
N THR A 32 9.69 7.49 -2.39
CA THR A 32 8.38 7.66 -3.04
C THR A 32 8.23 6.67 -4.20
N ASP A 33 9.25 6.55 -5.03
CA ASP A 33 9.27 5.61 -6.15
C ASP A 33 9.30 4.16 -5.66
N GLY A 34 10.15 3.86 -4.68
CA GLY A 34 10.25 2.53 -4.07
C GLY A 34 8.94 2.07 -3.42
N LEU A 35 8.28 2.95 -2.64
CA LEU A 35 7.00 2.66 -2.00
C LEU A 35 5.89 2.48 -3.05
N THR A 36 5.86 3.31 -4.10
CA THR A 36 4.92 3.17 -5.21
C THR A 36 5.09 1.80 -5.88
N ALA A 37 6.33 1.42 -6.22
CA ALA A 37 6.62 0.14 -6.85
C ALA A 37 6.23 -1.05 -5.96
N LEU A 38 6.51 -0.98 -4.64
CA LEU A 38 6.15 -2.02 -3.69
C LEU A 38 4.64 -2.18 -3.55
N LEU A 39 3.90 -1.08 -3.44
CA LEU A 39 2.44 -1.13 -3.30
C LEU A 39 1.77 -1.63 -4.59
N VAL A 40 2.22 -1.18 -5.76
CA VAL A 40 1.75 -1.71 -7.05
C VAL A 40 2.03 -3.22 -7.15
N GLY A 41 3.25 -3.64 -6.80
CA GLY A 41 3.62 -5.05 -6.79
C GLY A 41 2.78 -5.89 -5.83
N ALA A 42 2.51 -5.39 -4.62
CA ALA A 42 1.68 -6.06 -3.63
C ALA A 42 0.23 -6.21 -4.11
N VAL A 43 -0.34 -5.17 -4.73
CA VAL A 43 -1.70 -5.21 -5.29
C VAL A 43 -1.77 -6.17 -6.49
N ALA A 44 -0.76 -6.18 -7.35
CA ALA A 44 -0.68 -7.12 -8.47
C ALA A 44 -0.59 -8.57 -7.98
N ALA A 45 0.30 -8.86 -7.01
CA ALA A 45 0.44 -10.18 -6.43
C ALA A 45 -0.85 -10.67 -5.74
N ALA A 46 -1.57 -9.77 -5.05
CA ALA A 46 -2.88 -10.08 -4.50
C ALA A 46 -3.90 -10.41 -5.61
N GLY A 47 -3.86 -9.67 -6.72
CA GLY A 47 -4.67 -9.96 -7.92
C GLY A 47 -4.40 -11.36 -8.49
N GLU A 48 -3.13 -11.73 -8.64
CA GLU A 48 -2.72 -13.05 -9.12
C GLU A 48 -3.19 -14.18 -8.18
N GLN A 49 -3.10 -13.97 -6.86
CA GLN A 49 -3.58 -14.94 -5.87
C GLN A 49 -5.11 -15.14 -5.97
N ILE A 50 -5.86 -14.05 -6.12
CA ILE A 50 -7.32 -14.11 -6.31
C ILE A 50 -7.66 -14.86 -7.61
N ALA A 51 -6.98 -14.52 -8.72
CA ALA A 51 -7.19 -15.17 -10.00
C ALA A 51 -6.83 -16.67 -9.96
N ALA A 52 -5.77 -17.04 -9.24
CA ALA A 52 -5.40 -18.43 -9.01
C ALA A 52 -6.46 -19.19 -8.20
N GLY A 53 -6.97 -18.58 -7.12
CA GLY A 53 -8.08 -19.15 -6.34
C GLY A 53 -9.33 -19.36 -7.20
N TRP A 54 -9.73 -18.35 -7.98
CA TRP A 54 -10.89 -18.45 -8.87
C TRP A 54 -10.77 -19.58 -9.90
N ARG A 55 -9.59 -19.72 -10.53
CA ARG A 55 -9.33 -20.81 -11.51
C ARG A 55 -9.38 -22.21 -10.89
N SER A 56 -9.21 -22.32 -9.58
CA SER A 56 -9.31 -23.60 -8.87
C SER A 56 -10.74 -23.96 -8.45
N GLU A 57 -11.69 -23.03 -8.57
CA GLU A 57 -13.08 -23.25 -8.16
C GLU A 57 -13.88 -24.07 -9.20
N PRO A 58 -14.51 -25.19 -8.80
CA PRO A 58 -15.33 -25.99 -9.70
C PRO A 58 -16.50 -25.19 -10.28
N GLY A 59 -16.57 -25.06 -11.61
CA GLY A 59 -17.62 -24.31 -12.29
C GLY A 59 -17.32 -22.83 -12.54
N ALA A 60 -16.12 -22.37 -12.23
CA ALA A 60 -15.67 -21.03 -12.63
C ALA A 60 -15.72 -20.87 -14.17
N PRO A 61 -16.30 -19.80 -14.71
CA PRO A 61 -16.34 -19.55 -16.14
C PRO A 61 -14.93 -19.28 -16.69
N GLU A 62 -14.57 -19.92 -17.81
CA GLU A 62 -13.26 -19.78 -18.48
C GLU A 62 -12.94 -18.33 -18.88
N SER A 63 -13.97 -17.51 -19.09
CA SER A 63 -13.89 -16.11 -19.53
C SER A 63 -13.95 -15.06 -18.41
N GLY A 64 -14.14 -15.47 -17.15
CA GLY A 64 -14.41 -14.58 -16.02
C GLY A 64 -13.24 -14.34 -15.08
N THR A 65 -12.00 -14.31 -15.57
CA THR A 65 -10.86 -14.01 -14.69
C THR A 65 -10.95 -12.54 -14.29
N PRO A 66 -11.07 -12.20 -12.99
CA PRO A 66 -11.03 -10.80 -12.56
C PRO A 66 -9.72 -10.18 -13.05
N ALA A 67 -9.78 -8.96 -13.58
CA ALA A 67 -8.63 -8.28 -14.16
C ALA A 67 -7.41 -8.39 -13.24
N SER A 68 -6.44 -9.21 -13.65
CA SER A 68 -5.37 -9.68 -12.77
C SER A 68 -4.24 -8.66 -12.60
N ALA A 69 -4.17 -7.66 -13.47
CA ALA A 69 -3.09 -6.68 -13.48
C ALA A 69 -3.58 -5.33 -12.96
N VAL A 70 -2.74 -4.68 -12.14
CA VAL A 70 -2.85 -3.23 -11.90
C VAL A 70 -2.59 -2.56 -13.24
N ASP A 71 -3.60 -1.90 -13.78
CA ASP A 71 -3.48 -1.09 -15.00
C ASP A 71 -2.63 0.16 -14.75
N ASP A 72 -2.26 0.86 -15.82
CA ASP A 72 -1.50 2.11 -15.72
C ASP A 72 -2.24 3.13 -14.85
N GLU A 73 -3.57 3.18 -14.93
CA GLU A 73 -4.40 4.02 -14.09
C GLU A 73 -4.28 3.65 -12.59
N GLY A 74 -4.19 2.36 -12.26
CA GLY A 74 -3.93 1.86 -10.91
C GLY A 74 -2.57 2.26 -10.38
N ARG A 75 -1.54 2.16 -11.21
CA ARG A 75 -0.19 2.64 -10.87
C ARG A 75 -0.22 4.15 -10.60
N GLU A 76 -0.88 4.93 -11.43
CA GLU A 76 -1.00 6.39 -11.25
C GLU A 76 -1.73 6.74 -9.96
N ARG A 77 -2.84 6.08 -9.65
CA ARG A 77 -3.60 6.26 -8.40
C ARG A 77 -2.75 5.95 -7.17
N VAL A 78 -2.00 4.84 -7.18
CA VAL A 78 -1.06 4.52 -6.09
C VAL A 78 0.00 5.60 -5.96
N GLY A 79 0.62 6.00 -7.07
CA GLY A 79 1.62 7.07 -7.08
C GLY A 79 1.08 8.40 -6.53
N LEU A 80 -0.18 8.76 -6.80
CA LEU A 80 -0.80 9.96 -6.23
C LEU A 80 -0.94 9.87 -4.70
N LEU A 81 -1.35 8.71 -4.17
CA LEU A 81 -1.46 8.51 -2.72
C LEU A 81 -0.09 8.55 -2.04
N VAL A 82 0.93 7.97 -2.67
CA VAL A 82 2.31 7.98 -2.16
C VAL A 82 2.93 9.38 -2.20
N ARG A 83 2.74 10.14 -3.29
CA ARG A 83 3.17 11.56 -3.34
C ARG A 83 2.47 12.42 -2.28
N ARG A 84 1.19 12.16 -2.03
CA ARG A 84 0.47 12.82 -0.94
C ARG A 84 1.06 12.45 0.43
N TRP A 85 1.42 11.19 0.64
CA TRP A 85 2.10 10.76 1.86
C TRP A 85 3.44 11.48 2.05
N ARG A 86 4.27 11.57 1.01
CA ARG A 86 5.53 12.34 1.06
C ARG A 86 5.25 13.78 1.49
N ARG A 87 4.26 14.43 0.86
CA ARG A 87 3.92 15.81 1.19
C ARG A 87 3.52 15.98 2.65
N CYS A 88 2.74 15.05 3.20
CA CYS A 88 2.39 15.05 4.62
C CYS A 88 3.60 14.84 5.54
N LEU A 89 4.62 14.08 5.13
CA LEU A 89 5.85 13.94 5.90
C LEU A 89 6.68 15.24 5.91
N GLU A 90 6.79 15.91 4.76
CA GLU A 90 7.48 17.21 4.67
C GLU A 90 6.79 18.25 5.57
N GLU A 91 5.47 18.35 5.49
CA GLU A 91 4.68 19.27 6.32
C GLU A 91 4.80 18.95 7.81
N LEU A 92 4.75 17.66 8.17
CA LEU A 92 4.98 17.22 9.54
C LEU A 92 6.38 17.60 10.03
N ALA A 93 7.41 17.40 9.19
CA ALA A 93 8.78 17.73 9.53
C ALA A 93 8.93 19.24 9.75
N GLU A 94 8.41 20.04 8.83
CA GLU A 94 8.41 21.50 8.90
C GLU A 94 7.73 22.00 10.19
N ASP A 95 6.55 21.47 10.53
CA ASP A 95 5.78 21.89 11.70
C ASP A 95 6.45 21.50 13.02
N GLU A 96 6.97 20.27 13.14
CA GLU A 96 7.61 19.80 14.37
C GLU A 96 8.95 20.50 14.60
N VAL A 97 9.74 20.69 13.55
CA VAL A 97 11.06 21.33 13.59
C VAL A 97 10.91 22.84 13.88
N ARG A 98 9.87 23.49 13.35
CA ARG A 98 9.45 24.87 13.74
C ARG A 98 8.88 24.98 15.15
N THR A 99 8.27 23.92 15.68
CA THR A 99 7.78 23.93 17.06
C THR A 99 8.95 23.78 18.04
N TRP A 100 9.98 23.02 17.65
CA TRP A 100 11.18 22.81 18.45
C TRP A 100 12.10 24.05 18.49
N GLY A 101 12.14 24.85 17.42
CA GLY A 101 12.88 26.12 17.34
C GLY A 101 12.50 26.94 16.09
N ASN A 102 13.28 27.95 15.70
CA ASN A 102 13.11 28.63 14.40
C ASN A 102 14.24 28.30 13.41
N PRO A 103 14.38 27.02 12.99
CA PRO A 103 15.46 26.56 12.13
C PRO A 103 15.23 26.91 10.64
N PRO A 104 16.29 26.88 9.82
CA PRO A 104 16.19 27.04 8.37
C PRO A 104 15.42 25.90 7.70
N ALA A 105 14.91 26.13 6.49
CA ALA A 105 14.15 25.14 5.71
C ALA A 105 14.94 23.83 5.43
N ALA A 106 16.27 23.93 5.30
CA ALA A 106 17.13 22.77 5.10
C ALA A 106 17.06 21.75 6.26
N ASP A 107 16.83 22.22 7.49
CA ASP A 107 16.71 21.34 8.66
C ASP A 107 15.39 20.54 8.60
N ALA A 108 14.31 21.15 8.08
CA ALA A 108 13.03 20.46 7.88
C ALA A 108 13.12 19.39 6.80
N GLU A 109 13.82 19.68 5.69
CA GLU A 109 14.09 18.70 4.62
C GLU A 109 14.93 17.53 5.15
N GLU A 110 15.99 17.81 5.90
CA GLU A 110 16.82 16.79 6.56
C GLU A 110 15.99 15.93 7.53
N ALA A 111 15.12 16.54 8.33
CA ALA A 111 14.25 15.84 9.24
C ALA A 111 13.27 14.92 8.50
N ALA A 112 12.68 15.40 7.39
CA ALA A 112 11.79 14.60 6.55
C ALA A 112 12.50 13.39 5.93
N ALA A 113 13.72 13.59 5.40
CA ALA A 113 14.52 12.51 4.82
C ALA A 113 14.89 11.44 5.86
N HIS A 114 15.37 11.86 7.03
CA HIS A 114 15.66 10.94 8.14
C HIS A 114 14.41 10.21 8.64
N LEU A 115 13.26 10.89 8.69
CA LEU A 115 12.00 10.27 9.06
C LEU A 115 11.57 9.21 8.05
N ALA A 116 11.66 9.47 6.75
CA ALA A 116 11.37 8.48 5.72
C ALA A 116 12.26 7.23 5.85
N VAL A 117 13.56 7.42 6.11
CA VAL A 117 14.50 6.31 6.36
C VAL A 117 14.18 5.58 7.66
N ALA A 118 13.80 6.29 8.72
CA ALA A 118 13.40 5.69 9.99
C ALA A 118 12.20 4.76 9.83
N LEU A 119 11.25 5.12 8.97
CA LEU A 119 10.02 4.37 8.72
C LEU A 119 10.24 3.20 7.75
N LEU A 120 11.01 3.44 6.68
CA LEU A 120 11.05 2.56 5.51
C LEU A 120 12.40 1.89 5.30
N GLY A 121 13.44 2.28 6.02
CA GLY A 121 14.81 1.78 5.86
C GLY A 121 15.07 0.39 6.41
N GLY A 122 14.07 -0.25 7.03
CA GLY A 122 14.27 -1.51 7.73
C GLY A 122 14.90 -1.31 9.11
N PRO A 123 15.06 -2.40 9.87
CA PRO A 123 15.26 -2.31 11.33
C PRO A 123 16.55 -1.62 11.72
N GLU A 124 17.68 -1.95 11.08
CA GLU A 124 18.99 -1.40 11.45
C GLU A 124 19.18 0.04 10.96
N VAL A 125 18.97 0.28 9.67
CA VAL A 125 19.17 1.61 9.09
C VAL A 125 18.12 2.59 9.61
N GLY A 126 16.88 2.15 9.77
CA GLY A 126 15.81 2.97 10.31
C GLY A 126 16.05 3.35 11.78
N ALA A 127 16.58 2.44 12.59
CA ALA A 127 16.98 2.77 13.97
C ALA A 127 18.09 3.83 14.01
N GLY A 128 19.08 3.74 13.11
CA GLY A 128 20.14 4.74 12.98
C GLY A 128 19.61 6.13 12.60
N ALA A 129 18.72 6.21 11.61
CA ALA A 129 18.12 7.48 11.18
C ALA A 129 17.22 8.09 12.27
N TYR A 130 16.47 7.26 13.00
CA TYR A 130 15.69 7.73 14.14
C TYR A 130 16.56 8.26 15.29
N GLU A 131 17.70 7.62 15.55
CA GLU A 131 18.64 8.11 16.55
C GLU A 131 19.31 9.42 16.13
N ALA A 132 19.56 9.64 14.84
CA ALA A 132 20.00 10.94 14.32
C ALA A 132 18.97 12.03 14.61
N LEU A 133 17.67 11.79 14.32
CA LEU A 133 16.59 12.73 14.68
C LEU A 133 16.57 13.06 16.18
N ARG A 134 16.74 12.04 17.03
CA ARG A 134 16.77 12.24 18.49
C ARG A 134 17.95 13.09 18.95
N ARG A 135 19.11 12.95 18.31
CA ARG A 135 20.32 13.74 18.63
C ARG A 135 20.19 15.18 18.18
N THR A 136 19.62 15.41 16.99
CA THR A 136 19.50 16.75 16.42
C THR A 136 18.34 17.54 17.05
N TYR A 137 17.15 16.94 17.14
CA TYR A 137 15.91 17.63 17.53
C TYR A 137 15.41 17.22 18.92
N GLY A 138 16.16 16.40 19.64
CA GLY A 138 15.77 15.89 20.95
C GLY A 138 14.72 14.77 20.88
N THR A 139 14.56 14.09 22.02
CA THR A 139 13.73 12.88 22.11
C THR A 139 12.24 13.13 21.85
N HIS A 140 11.71 14.28 22.30
CA HIS A 140 10.28 14.56 22.18
C HIS A 140 9.86 14.88 20.74
N CYS A 141 10.61 15.75 20.04
CA CYS A 141 10.35 16.07 18.63
C CYS A 141 10.47 14.81 17.76
N ALA A 142 11.55 14.04 17.93
CA ALA A 142 11.74 12.79 17.20
C ALA A 142 10.58 11.80 17.42
N ALA A 143 10.07 11.68 18.64
CA ALA A 143 8.93 10.81 18.93
C ALA A 143 7.65 11.26 18.21
N ARG A 144 7.34 12.57 18.20
CA ARG A 144 6.18 13.12 17.47
C ARG A 144 6.29 12.93 15.97
N LEU A 145 7.47 13.20 15.41
CA LEU A 145 7.77 12.93 13.99
C LEU A 145 7.50 11.47 13.64
N ARG A 146 7.99 10.54 14.46
CA ARG A 146 7.80 9.11 14.24
C ARG A 146 6.33 8.69 14.33
N GLU A 147 5.63 9.10 15.38
CA GLU A 147 4.21 8.77 15.56
C GLU A 147 3.35 9.30 14.42
N GLY A 148 3.53 10.57 14.05
CA GLY A 148 2.82 11.18 12.91
C GLY A 148 3.18 10.51 11.59
N GLY A 149 4.46 10.21 11.37
CA GLY A 149 4.94 9.53 10.17
C GLY A 149 4.38 8.11 10.03
N GLU A 150 4.36 7.33 11.11
CA GLU A 150 3.74 6.00 11.16
C GLU A 150 2.23 6.08 10.86
N HIS A 151 1.54 7.09 11.41
CA HIS A 151 0.12 7.33 11.13
C HIS A 151 -0.14 7.64 9.65
N PHE A 152 0.65 8.53 9.03
CA PHE A 152 0.50 8.86 7.62
C PHE A 152 0.83 7.68 6.70
N LEU A 153 1.88 6.92 7.02
CA LEU A 153 2.24 5.72 6.26
C LEU A 153 1.13 4.67 6.35
N GLY A 154 0.63 4.39 7.55
CA GLY A 154 -0.48 3.46 7.77
C GLY A 154 -1.74 3.88 7.00
N THR A 155 -2.06 5.18 7.00
CA THR A 155 -3.19 5.75 6.24
C THR A 155 -2.99 5.60 4.74
N CYS A 156 -1.78 5.83 4.22
CA CYS A 156 -1.46 5.65 2.81
C CYS A 156 -1.67 4.20 2.36
N VAL A 157 -1.09 3.26 3.10
CA VAL A 157 -1.23 1.81 2.83
C VAL A 157 -2.70 1.39 2.89
N GLN A 158 -3.42 1.79 3.94
CA GLN A 158 -4.85 1.49 4.08
C GLN A 158 -5.67 2.02 2.91
N ARG A 159 -5.46 3.27 2.49
CA ARG A 159 -6.18 3.87 1.36
C ARG A 159 -5.91 3.15 0.05
N VAL A 160 -4.66 2.77 -0.21
CA VAL A 160 -4.31 1.98 -1.39
C VAL A 160 -5.03 0.64 -1.36
N LEU A 161 -4.87 -0.15 -0.29
CA LEU A 161 -5.46 -1.48 -0.20
C LEU A 161 -6.99 -1.45 -0.20
N HIS A 162 -7.59 -0.50 0.50
CA HIS A 162 -9.05 -0.35 0.56
C HIS A 162 -9.63 0.06 -0.79
N GLY A 163 -9.07 1.09 -1.45
CA GLY A 163 -9.55 1.52 -2.75
C GLY A 163 -9.39 0.43 -3.82
N GLU A 164 -8.31 -0.36 -3.74
CA GLU A 164 -8.10 -1.52 -4.61
C GLU A 164 -9.06 -2.68 -4.31
N ARG A 165 -9.45 -2.86 -3.05
CA ARG A 165 -10.50 -3.82 -2.66
C ARG A 165 -11.87 -3.40 -3.19
N GLU A 166 -12.28 -2.15 -2.95
CA GLU A 166 -13.57 -1.62 -3.40
C GLU A 166 -13.72 -1.73 -4.92
N ARG A 167 -12.67 -1.37 -5.67
CA ARG A 167 -12.68 -1.52 -7.14
C ARG A 167 -12.88 -2.96 -7.60
N ARG A 168 -12.27 -3.93 -6.91
CA ARG A 168 -12.44 -5.36 -7.24
C ARG A 168 -13.81 -5.90 -6.86
N LEU A 169 -14.45 -5.35 -5.83
CA LEU A 169 -15.78 -5.75 -5.39
C LEU A 169 -16.90 -5.10 -6.22
N ARG A 170 -16.65 -3.97 -6.87
CA ARG A 170 -17.64 -3.23 -7.65
C ARG A 170 -18.44 -4.07 -8.67
N PRO A 171 -17.82 -4.99 -9.45
CA PRO A 171 -18.60 -5.85 -10.34
C PRO A 171 -19.60 -6.76 -9.62
N LEU A 172 -19.34 -7.14 -8.35
CA LEU A 172 -20.28 -7.92 -7.55
C LEU A 172 -21.48 -7.07 -7.09
N ASP A 173 -21.25 -5.78 -6.81
CA ASP A 173 -22.32 -4.83 -6.49
C ASP A 173 -23.25 -4.66 -7.71
N ASP A 174 -22.68 -4.54 -8.92
CA ASP A 174 -23.43 -4.40 -10.17
C ASP A 174 -24.28 -5.65 -10.48
N LEU A 175 -23.83 -6.84 -10.07
CA LEU A 175 -24.55 -8.10 -10.25
C LEU A 175 -25.80 -8.22 -9.36
N SER A 176 -26.03 -7.30 -8.42
CA SER A 176 -27.21 -7.31 -7.53
C SER A 176 -27.51 -8.71 -7.02
N ALA A 177 -26.47 -9.42 -6.53
CA ALA A 177 -26.57 -10.78 -5.99
C ALA A 177 -27.42 -10.77 -4.71
N THR A 178 -28.72 -10.59 -4.92
CA THR A 178 -29.79 -10.66 -3.95
C THR A 178 -30.13 -12.12 -3.72
N PRO A 179 -30.84 -12.45 -2.63
CA PRO A 179 -31.27 -13.83 -2.37
C PRO A 179 -32.17 -14.39 -3.48
N ASP A 180 -32.90 -13.54 -4.22
CA ASP A 180 -33.94 -13.99 -5.15
C ASP A 180 -33.40 -14.81 -6.34
N PRO A 181 -32.34 -14.39 -7.07
CA PRO A 181 -31.70 -15.23 -8.09
C PRO A 181 -31.15 -16.56 -7.54
N GLN A 182 -30.67 -16.58 -6.28
CA GLN A 182 -30.20 -17.81 -5.64
C GLN A 182 -31.36 -18.77 -5.34
N VAL A 183 -32.50 -18.23 -4.88
CA VAL A 183 -33.73 -19.00 -4.64
C VAL A 183 -34.25 -19.60 -5.95
N GLU A 184 -34.25 -18.85 -7.05
CA GLU A 184 -34.65 -19.35 -8.37
C GLU A 184 -33.72 -20.45 -8.88
N LEU A 185 -32.39 -20.29 -8.75
CA LEU A 185 -31.41 -21.31 -9.13
C LEU A 185 -31.56 -22.59 -8.28
N ILE A 186 -31.75 -22.46 -6.95
CA ILE A 186 -31.99 -23.60 -6.06
C ILE A 186 -33.31 -24.30 -6.42
N ALA A 187 -34.36 -23.54 -6.74
CA ALA A 187 -35.64 -24.08 -7.15
C ALA A 187 -35.52 -24.85 -8.48
N ALA A 188 -34.87 -24.26 -9.49
CA ALA A 188 -34.61 -24.90 -10.78
C ALA A 188 -33.78 -26.18 -10.63
N PHE A 189 -32.71 -26.14 -9.84
CA PHE A 189 -31.89 -27.33 -9.56
C PHE A 189 -32.65 -28.42 -8.80
N SER A 190 -33.51 -28.03 -7.86
CA SER A 190 -34.37 -28.96 -7.12
C SER A 190 -35.39 -29.65 -8.02
N VAL A 191 -35.92 -28.95 -9.03
CA VAL A 191 -36.80 -29.55 -10.06
C VAL A 191 -36.02 -30.54 -10.91
N LEU A 192 -34.85 -30.15 -11.43
CA LEU A 192 -33.98 -31.03 -12.23
C LEU A 192 -33.55 -32.29 -11.46
N ARG A 193 -33.22 -32.15 -10.18
CA ARG A 193 -32.84 -33.30 -9.34
C ARG A 193 -34.02 -34.24 -9.11
N ARG A 194 -35.23 -33.71 -8.90
CA ARG A 194 -36.46 -34.52 -8.75
C ARG A 194 -36.80 -35.28 -10.03
N THR A 195 -36.71 -34.66 -11.20
CA THR A 195 -36.99 -35.35 -12.46
C THR A 195 -35.93 -36.41 -12.77
N ALA A 196 -34.66 -36.12 -12.52
CA ALA A 196 -33.57 -37.09 -12.67
C ALA A 196 -33.69 -38.30 -11.73
N THR A 197 -34.15 -38.09 -10.49
CA THR A 197 -34.39 -39.20 -9.54
C THR A 197 -35.67 -39.98 -9.83
N ALA A 198 -36.71 -39.32 -10.36
CA ALA A 198 -37.93 -40.00 -10.81
C ALA A 198 -37.71 -40.91 -12.03
N HIS A 199 -36.70 -40.64 -12.86
CA HIS A 199 -36.30 -41.51 -13.97
C HIS A 199 -35.36 -42.67 -13.57
N LEU A 200 -34.97 -42.77 -12.29
CA LEU A 200 -34.09 -43.83 -11.76
C LEU A 200 -34.81 -44.84 -10.85
N VAL A 201 -36.13 -44.74 -10.71
CA VAL A 201 -36.94 -45.75 -10.02
C VAL A 201 -37.72 -46.53 -11.09
N PRO A 202 -37.42 -47.82 -11.32
CA PRO A 202 -38.16 -48.67 -12.24
C PRO A 202 -39.57 -49.00 -11.75
#